data_AF-A0A519UCG2-F1
#
_entry.id   AF-A0A519UCG2-F1
#
_cell.length_a   1.000
_cell.length_b   1.000
_cell.length_c   1.000
_cell.angle_alpha   90.00
_cell.angle_beta   90.00
_cell.angle_gamma   90.00
#
_symmetry.space_group_name_H-M   'P 1'
#
loop_
_entity.id
_entity.type
_entity.pdbx_description
1 polymer ?
#
loop_
_entity_poly.entity_id
_entity_poly.type
_entity_poly.pdbx_seq_one_letter_code
_entity_poly.pdbx_strand_id
1 'polypeptide(L)'
;MGQNDLALLPISGNTQLAVQPGPAAALYGSGAVGGAIILRTEPDWRPGVRGTVQADAGSFGLRGTSLEARTATPTLAVRVAASYREARNNYPYYLQEPAGLVRYTLQNAALRHQWSFSPDLTWRVGKAGEVTAAAWLTDADREIQSGTGVAGSNAREIDQSRRLVLGYRRATQRGGQWQVRGAWFEDIINYSDQGATSNSRVRTTQAQAEHTAALGRRASLRLGLEAQHFAAVVDGYGTAAITENRAAAFALLRYDVRPTLRLSANVRQAALPAGLAPLTPTLGVEWDLYQPFGADSLTQDDRAGLTLKASAARTYRAPTLNERYWRPGGNPDLLAEAGGG
;
A
#
# COMPACT_ATOMS: atom_id res chain seq x y z
N MET A 1 -0.57 -8.12 -10.21
CA MET A 1 -0.53 -9.50 -9.67
C MET A 1 -1.20 -9.49 -8.30
N GLY A 2 -1.79 -10.59 -7.84
CA GLY A 2 -2.62 -10.65 -6.63
C GLY A 2 -1.88 -10.37 -5.30
N GLN A 3 -0.57 -10.19 -5.32
CA GLN A 3 0.30 -9.95 -4.17
C GLN A 3 1.31 -8.85 -4.52
N ASN A 4 1.63 -8.01 -3.54
CA ASN A 4 2.74 -7.05 -3.61
C ASN A 4 3.92 -7.62 -2.84
N ASP A 5 5.12 -7.51 -3.40
CA ASP A 5 6.34 -7.83 -2.69
C ASP A 5 6.73 -6.65 -1.78
N LEU A 6 6.62 -6.86 -0.47
CA LEU A 6 6.93 -5.83 0.53
C LEU A 6 8.43 -5.46 0.56
N ALA A 7 9.32 -6.34 0.07
CA ALA A 7 10.75 -6.05 0.01
C ALA A 7 11.10 -4.93 -0.98
N LEU A 8 10.19 -4.66 -1.94
CA LEU A 8 10.36 -3.64 -2.96
C LEU A 8 9.85 -2.25 -2.50
N LEU A 9 9.29 -2.13 -1.30
CA LEU A 9 8.80 -0.85 -0.78
C LEU A 9 9.98 0.01 -0.30
N PRO A 10 10.18 1.23 -0.84
CA PRO A 10 11.16 2.16 -0.33
C PRO A 10 10.58 2.83 0.91
N ILE A 11 11.01 2.36 2.08
CA ILE A 11 10.69 3.02 3.33
C ILE A 11 11.74 4.12 3.54
N SER A 12 11.36 5.39 3.35
CA SER A 12 12.19 6.51 3.78
C SER A 12 11.91 6.87 5.24
N GLY A 13 12.86 7.53 5.91
CA GLY A 13 12.78 7.81 7.35
C GLY A 13 11.57 8.64 7.82
N ASN A 14 10.80 9.24 6.90
CA ASN A 14 9.60 10.03 7.23
C ASN A 14 8.30 9.42 6.68
N THR A 15 8.36 8.19 6.16
CA THR A 15 7.17 7.46 5.74
C THR A 15 6.45 6.97 7.00
N GLN A 16 5.26 7.52 7.27
CA GLN A 16 4.41 7.01 8.33
C GLN A 16 3.78 5.70 7.87
N LEU A 17 3.99 4.65 8.65
CA LEU A 17 3.38 3.34 8.47
C LEU A 17 2.20 3.22 9.45
N ALA A 18 0.99 3.03 8.93
CA ALA A 18 -0.17 2.68 9.75
C ALA A 18 -0.70 1.30 9.34
N VAL A 19 -1.03 0.48 10.33
CA VAL A 19 -1.65 -0.84 10.13
C VAL A 19 -3.08 -0.76 10.60
N GLN A 20 -4.03 -1.05 9.71
CA GLN A 20 -5.44 -1.20 10.04
C GLN A 20 -5.77 -2.70 10.03
N PRO A 21 -5.88 -3.36 11.20
CA PRO A 21 -6.17 -4.78 11.25
C PRO A 21 -7.65 -5.08 10.95
N GLY A 22 -7.88 -6.26 10.40
CA GLY A 22 -9.21 -6.87 10.31
C GLY A 22 -10.18 -6.22 9.33
N PRO A 23 -11.47 -6.63 9.38
CA PRO A 23 -12.45 -6.31 8.34
C PRO A 23 -12.85 -4.84 8.31
N ALA A 24 -12.57 -4.06 9.38
CA ALA A 24 -12.77 -2.61 9.41
C ALA A 24 -11.88 -1.86 8.38
N ALA A 25 -10.86 -2.53 7.82
CA ALA A 25 -10.05 -2.00 6.73
C ALA A 25 -10.79 -1.93 5.37
N ALA A 26 -12.04 -2.40 5.28
CA ALA A 26 -12.86 -2.36 4.05
C ALA A 26 -13.01 -0.95 3.44
N LEU A 27 -12.79 0.11 4.22
CA LEU A 27 -12.71 1.49 3.72
C LEU A 27 -11.56 1.71 2.72
N TYR A 28 -10.49 0.92 2.80
CA TYR A 28 -9.27 1.06 2.00
C TYR A 28 -9.25 0.21 0.72
N GLY A 29 -10.28 -0.59 0.47
CA GLY A 29 -10.45 -1.31 -0.79
C GLY A 29 -10.96 -2.74 -0.66
N SER A 30 -11.21 -3.37 -1.80
CA SER A 30 -11.78 -4.71 -1.95
C SER A 30 -10.87 -5.87 -1.52
N GLY A 31 -9.62 -5.60 -1.15
CA GLY A 31 -8.63 -6.62 -0.79
C GLY A 31 -8.27 -6.64 0.70
N ALA A 32 -8.84 -5.72 1.49
CA ALA A 32 -8.42 -5.46 2.86
C ALA A 32 -9.06 -6.40 3.90
N VAL A 33 -9.35 -7.66 3.53
CA VAL A 33 -10.05 -8.62 4.41
C VAL A 33 -9.23 -8.96 5.65
N GLY A 34 -7.91 -9.10 5.50
CA GLY A 34 -6.96 -9.30 6.62
C GLY A 34 -6.48 -8.00 7.28
N GLY A 35 -6.82 -6.85 6.70
CA GLY A 35 -6.31 -5.53 7.08
C GLY A 35 -5.65 -4.77 5.94
N ALA A 36 -5.09 -3.59 6.23
CA ALA A 36 -4.39 -2.75 5.28
C ALA A 36 -3.13 -2.13 5.89
N ILE A 37 -2.06 -2.05 5.09
CA ILE A 37 -0.87 -1.26 5.39
C ILE A 37 -0.97 0.06 4.62
N ILE A 38 -0.90 1.17 5.35
CA ILE A 38 -1.05 2.51 4.80
C ILE A 38 0.28 3.23 4.95
N LEU A 39 0.88 3.57 3.82
CA LEU A 39 2.07 4.42 3.75
C LEU A 39 1.64 5.85 3.49
N ARG A 40 2.09 6.78 4.33
CA ARG A 40 1.79 8.20 4.19
C ARG A 40 3.06 9.02 4.32
N THR A 41 3.24 9.93 3.37
CA THR A 41 4.26 10.96 3.44
C THR A 41 3.55 12.30 3.52
N GLU A 42 3.67 12.98 4.66
CA GLU A 42 3.08 14.31 4.82
C GLU A 42 4.06 15.40 4.36
N PRO A 43 3.57 16.47 3.72
CA PRO A 43 4.40 17.59 3.32
C PRO A 43 4.95 18.31 4.56
N ASP A 44 6.26 18.55 4.56
CA ASP A 44 6.93 19.29 5.62
C ASP A 44 7.09 20.76 5.21
N TRP A 45 6.24 21.62 5.77
CA TRP A 45 6.15 23.04 5.43
C TRP A 45 7.20 23.92 6.11
N ARG A 46 8.14 23.35 6.89
CA ARG A 46 9.21 24.15 7.50
C ARG A 46 10.08 24.76 6.38
N PRO A 47 10.40 26.06 6.43
CA PRO A 47 11.18 26.72 5.40
C PRO A 47 12.63 26.22 5.37
N GLY A 48 13.32 26.48 4.25
CA GLY A 48 14.71 26.09 4.04
C GLY A 48 14.90 24.65 3.54
N VAL A 49 16.13 24.34 3.13
CA VAL A 49 16.52 23.01 2.64
C VAL A 49 16.92 22.13 3.82
N ARG A 50 16.31 20.95 3.90
CA ARG A 50 16.66 19.90 4.86
C ARG A 50 16.92 18.61 4.11
N GLY A 51 17.79 17.77 4.63
CA GLY A 51 18.01 16.46 4.03
C GLY A 51 18.53 15.46 5.02
N THR A 52 18.40 14.20 4.65
CA THR A 52 18.98 13.06 5.36
C THR A 52 19.79 12.24 4.37
N VAL A 53 20.92 11.74 4.85
CA VAL A 53 21.79 10.83 4.12
C VAL A 53 22.03 9.64 5.03
N GLN A 54 21.82 8.44 4.53
CA GLN A 54 22.12 7.21 5.22
C GLN A 54 22.96 6.33 4.29
N ALA A 55 23.98 5.70 4.85
CA ALA A 55 24.78 4.70 4.18
C ALA A 55 24.77 3.42 5.03
N ASP A 56 24.56 2.28 4.36
CA ASP A 56 24.54 0.97 5.00
C ASP A 56 25.72 0.15 4.48
N ALA A 57 26.42 -0.53 5.38
CA ALA A 57 27.42 -1.54 5.05
C ALA A 57 27.24 -2.71 6.02
N GLY A 58 27.28 -3.94 5.50
CA GLY A 58 27.06 -5.12 6.33
C GLY A 58 27.70 -6.39 5.78
N SER A 59 27.62 -7.45 6.58
CA SER A 59 28.05 -8.80 6.18
C SER A 59 27.37 -9.25 4.88
N PHE A 60 27.98 -10.23 4.21
CA PHE A 60 27.46 -10.83 2.97
C PHE A 60 27.31 -9.81 1.82
N GLY A 61 28.19 -8.81 1.82
CA GLY A 61 28.29 -7.82 0.74
C GLY A 61 27.18 -6.78 0.72
N LEU A 62 26.42 -6.63 1.82
CA LEU A 62 25.39 -5.60 1.92
C LEU A 62 26.00 -4.20 1.78
N ARG A 63 25.51 -3.43 0.82
CA ARG A 63 25.79 -2.00 0.66
C ARG A 63 24.49 -1.29 0.33
N GLY A 64 24.31 -0.12 0.92
CA GLY A 64 23.11 0.68 0.70
C GLY A 64 23.39 2.16 0.86
N THR A 65 22.60 2.98 0.19
CA THR A 65 22.60 4.43 0.41
C THR A 65 21.18 4.93 0.22
N SER A 66 20.71 5.79 1.11
CA SER A 66 19.48 6.55 0.91
C SER A 66 19.74 8.04 1.10
N LEU A 67 19.09 8.82 0.26
CA LEU A 67 19.18 10.27 0.21
C LEU A 67 17.76 10.81 0.24
N GLU A 68 17.52 11.82 1.06
CA GLU A 68 16.27 12.56 1.04
C GLU A 68 16.57 14.04 1.16
N ALA A 69 15.92 14.84 0.32
CA ALA A 69 15.98 16.30 0.37
C ALA A 69 14.56 16.87 0.39
N ARG A 70 14.37 17.93 1.16
CA ARG A 70 13.10 18.60 1.40
C ARG A 70 13.32 20.10 1.36
N THR A 71 12.39 20.82 0.77
CA THR A 71 12.33 22.27 0.86
C THR A 71 10.89 22.74 0.79
N ALA A 72 10.59 23.84 1.44
CA ALA A 72 9.27 24.43 1.37
C ALA A 72 9.31 25.96 1.38
N THR A 73 8.34 26.54 0.69
CA THR A 73 7.89 27.92 0.78
C THR A 73 6.47 27.94 1.38
N PRO A 74 5.87 29.11 1.64
CA PRO A 74 4.49 29.17 2.13
C PRO A 74 3.45 28.50 1.20
N THR A 75 3.76 28.39 -0.10
CA THR A 75 2.86 27.87 -1.13
C THR A 75 3.29 26.52 -1.70
N LEU A 76 4.58 26.17 -1.70
CA LEU A 76 5.09 24.96 -2.34
C LEU A 76 5.96 24.15 -1.38
N ALA A 77 5.69 22.85 -1.25
CA ALA A 77 6.54 21.91 -0.56
C ALA A 77 7.03 20.84 -1.55
N VAL A 78 8.33 20.57 -1.55
CA VAL A 78 9.01 19.60 -2.41
C VAL A 78 9.75 18.61 -1.53
N ARG A 79 9.63 17.32 -1.86
CA ARG A 79 10.47 16.26 -1.34
C ARG A 79 11.03 15.46 -2.50
N VAL A 80 12.29 15.06 -2.41
CA VAL A 80 12.88 14.08 -3.30
C VAL A 80 13.58 13.05 -2.43
N ALA A 81 13.26 11.77 -2.62
CA ALA A 81 13.99 10.66 -2.02
C ALA A 81 14.54 9.74 -3.09
N ALA A 82 15.74 9.22 -2.86
CA ALA A 82 16.36 8.18 -3.66
C ALA A 82 17.00 7.14 -2.75
N SER A 83 16.99 5.89 -3.16
CA SER A 83 17.76 4.84 -2.48
C SER A 83 18.38 3.88 -3.48
N TYR A 84 19.47 3.26 -3.07
CA TYR A 84 20.15 2.19 -3.77
C TYR A 84 20.57 1.13 -2.75
N ARG A 85 20.44 -0.15 -3.11
CA ARG A 85 20.88 -1.27 -2.30
C ARG A 85 21.39 -2.42 -3.15
N GLU A 86 22.41 -3.10 -2.68
CA GLU A 86 22.93 -4.35 -3.22
C GLU A 86 23.36 -5.27 -2.08
N ALA A 87 23.32 -6.57 -2.30
CA ALA A 87 23.81 -7.57 -1.37
C ALA A 87 24.17 -8.87 -2.11
N ARG A 88 25.26 -9.53 -1.71
CA ARG A 88 25.60 -10.85 -2.26
C ARG A 88 24.79 -11.97 -1.61
N ASN A 89 24.31 -11.77 -0.39
CA ASN A 89 23.51 -12.71 0.40
C ASN A 89 24.11 -14.13 0.49
N ASN A 90 25.44 -14.24 0.45
CA ASN A 90 26.18 -15.50 0.49
C ASN A 90 26.47 -15.96 1.93
N TYR A 91 25.44 -16.01 2.77
CA TYR A 91 25.59 -16.40 4.17
C TYR A 91 25.61 -17.93 4.36
N PRO A 92 26.33 -18.43 5.38
CA PRO A 92 26.31 -19.85 5.69
C PRO A 92 25.00 -20.25 6.37
N TYR A 93 24.51 -21.44 6.06
CA TYR A 93 23.39 -22.08 6.75
C TYR A 93 23.73 -23.56 7.00
N TYR A 94 23.00 -24.19 7.92
CA TYR A 94 23.16 -25.61 8.22
C TYR A 94 21.92 -26.37 7.79
N LEU A 95 22.12 -27.53 7.17
CA LEU A 95 21.04 -28.45 6.80
C LEU A 95 21.28 -29.79 7.47
N GLN A 96 20.22 -30.35 8.06
CA GLN A 96 20.26 -31.70 8.61
C GLN A 96 20.15 -32.71 7.46
N GLU A 97 21.18 -33.52 7.29
CA GLU A 97 21.23 -34.60 6.30
C GLU A 97 21.30 -35.97 6.97
N PRO A 98 21.08 -37.08 6.24
CA PRO A 98 21.24 -38.42 6.77
C PRO A 98 22.63 -38.69 7.39
N ALA A 99 23.66 -38.03 6.87
CA ALA A 99 25.04 -38.14 7.35
C ALA A 99 25.37 -37.20 8.53
N GLY A 100 24.45 -36.33 8.94
CA GLY A 100 24.65 -35.35 10.01
C GLY A 100 24.37 -33.91 9.57
N LEU A 101 24.75 -32.95 10.42
CA LEU A 101 24.56 -31.53 10.14
C LEU A 101 25.65 -31.03 9.19
N VAL A 102 25.25 -30.57 8.00
CA VAL A 102 26.18 -30.09 6.96
C VAL A 102 26.06 -28.58 6.83
N ARG A 103 27.20 -27.89 6.71
CA ARG A 103 27.26 -26.44 6.49
C ARG A 103 27.28 -26.14 4.99
N TYR A 104 26.31 -25.37 4.54
CA TYR A 104 26.19 -24.84 3.19
C TYR A 104 26.41 -23.33 3.18
N THR A 105 26.68 -22.79 1.99
CA THR A 105 26.66 -21.35 1.73
C THR A 105 25.52 -21.08 0.77
N LEU A 106 24.69 -20.07 1.07
CA LEU A 106 23.60 -19.69 0.18
C LEU A 106 24.15 -19.23 -1.17
N GLN A 107 23.56 -19.74 -2.25
CA GLN A 107 23.90 -19.42 -3.63
C GLN A 107 22.67 -18.90 -4.36
N ASN A 108 22.88 -18.17 -5.46
CA ASN A 108 21.81 -17.61 -6.30
C ASN A 108 20.76 -16.80 -5.52
N ALA A 109 21.22 -15.94 -4.60
CA ALA A 109 20.37 -15.15 -3.72
C ALA A 109 20.76 -13.66 -3.71
N ALA A 110 21.65 -13.24 -4.62
CA ALA A 110 22.13 -11.87 -4.63
C ALA A 110 21.02 -10.88 -4.98
N LEU A 111 20.93 -9.80 -4.21
CA LEU A 111 20.29 -8.57 -4.64
C LEU A 111 21.34 -7.81 -5.45
N ARG A 112 21.32 -7.95 -6.77
CA ARG A 112 22.34 -7.37 -7.65
C ARG A 112 22.30 -5.85 -7.59
N HIS A 113 21.09 -5.31 -7.71
CA HIS A 113 20.79 -3.93 -7.38
C HIS A 113 19.30 -3.77 -7.09
N GLN A 114 18.98 -2.77 -6.30
CA GLN A 114 17.63 -2.23 -6.17
C GLN A 114 17.76 -0.73 -5.99
N TRP A 115 17.12 0.04 -6.85
CA TRP A 115 17.02 1.48 -6.67
C TRP A 115 15.57 1.92 -6.56
N SER A 116 15.38 3.03 -5.86
CA SER A 116 14.10 3.72 -5.81
C SER A 116 14.29 5.22 -5.98
N PHE A 117 13.32 5.86 -6.62
CA PHE A 117 13.27 7.31 -6.77
C PHE A 117 11.84 7.78 -6.54
N SER A 118 11.66 8.70 -5.61
CA SER A 118 10.35 9.15 -5.14
C SER A 118 10.29 10.67 -4.94
N PRO A 119 10.02 11.44 -6.00
CA PRO A 119 9.73 12.87 -5.89
C PRO A 119 8.26 13.10 -5.51
N ASP A 120 8.04 14.04 -4.59
CA ASP A 120 6.73 14.53 -4.20
C ASP A 120 6.69 16.06 -4.24
N LEU A 121 5.57 16.57 -4.72
CA LEU A 121 5.25 17.99 -4.80
C LEU A 121 3.90 18.21 -4.14
N THR A 122 3.81 19.15 -3.21
CA THR A 122 2.54 19.66 -2.70
C THR A 122 2.47 21.17 -2.90
N TRP A 123 1.46 21.62 -3.61
CA TRP A 123 1.23 23.03 -3.92
C TRP A 123 -0.09 23.51 -3.33
N ARG A 124 -0.04 24.52 -2.46
CA ARG A 124 -1.22 25.23 -1.96
C ARG A 124 -1.74 26.18 -3.03
N VAL A 125 -2.98 25.95 -3.45
CA VAL A 125 -3.66 26.71 -4.50
C VAL A 125 -4.84 27.46 -3.90
N GLY A 126 -4.78 28.80 -3.98
CA GLY A 126 -5.76 29.68 -3.36
C GLY A 126 -5.74 29.60 -1.83
N LYS A 127 -6.88 29.86 -1.19
CA LYS A 127 -6.97 29.96 0.29
C LYS A 127 -7.23 28.63 1.00
N ALA A 128 -7.63 27.58 0.27
CA ALA A 128 -8.13 26.34 0.87
C ALA A 128 -7.90 25.08 0.01
N GLY A 129 -7.12 25.20 -1.08
CA GLY A 129 -6.85 24.10 -2.00
C GLY A 129 -5.41 23.63 -1.91
N GLU A 130 -5.19 22.35 -2.14
CA GLU A 130 -3.87 21.73 -2.23
C GLU A 130 -3.85 20.72 -3.37
N VAL A 131 -2.86 20.85 -4.25
CA VAL A 131 -2.56 19.90 -5.32
C VAL A 131 -1.34 19.09 -4.89
N THR A 132 -1.41 17.78 -5.01
CA THR A 132 -0.30 16.86 -4.72
C THR A 132 0.07 16.09 -5.98
N ALA A 133 1.34 16.07 -6.35
CA ALA A 133 1.86 15.19 -7.40
C ALA A 133 2.99 14.35 -6.81
N ALA A 134 2.90 13.04 -6.96
CA ALA A 134 3.88 12.10 -6.42
C ALA A 134 4.23 11.07 -7.49
N ALA A 135 5.50 10.72 -7.56
CA ALA A 135 5.97 9.58 -8.32
C ALA A 135 6.78 8.66 -7.41
N TRP A 136 6.71 7.36 -7.67
CA TRP A 136 7.58 6.36 -7.07
C TRP A 136 7.97 5.37 -8.15
N LEU A 137 9.26 5.33 -8.44
CA LEU A 137 9.89 4.45 -9.41
C LEU A 137 10.81 3.49 -8.66
N THR A 138 10.72 2.20 -8.95
CA THR A 138 11.60 1.16 -8.43
C THR A 138 12.01 0.22 -9.55
N ASP A 139 13.26 -0.23 -9.47
CA ASP A 139 13.82 -1.30 -10.29
C ASP A 139 14.67 -2.16 -9.37
N ALA A 140 14.48 -3.47 -9.44
CA ALA A 140 15.23 -4.44 -8.69
C ALA A 140 15.63 -5.60 -9.60
N ASP A 141 16.88 -6.01 -9.51
CA ASP A 141 17.43 -7.20 -10.14
C ASP A 141 17.94 -8.13 -9.05
N ARG A 142 17.33 -9.30 -8.96
CA ARG A 142 17.61 -10.27 -7.89
C ARG A 142 17.72 -11.68 -8.42
N GLU A 143 18.55 -12.45 -7.75
CA GLU A 143 18.60 -13.89 -7.89
C GLU A 143 17.61 -14.50 -6.88
N ILE A 144 16.89 -15.54 -7.30
CA ILE A 144 15.94 -16.26 -6.48
C ILE A 144 16.60 -17.55 -5.99
N GLN A 145 16.77 -17.68 -4.68
CA GLN A 145 17.36 -18.88 -4.12
C GLN A 145 16.49 -20.10 -4.44
N SER A 146 17.13 -21.21 -4.79
CA SER A 146 16.44 -22.47 -4.96
C SER A 146 15.96 -23.03 -3.62
N GLY A 147 14.89 -23.83 -3.66
CA GLY A 147 14.53 -24.66 -2.51
C GLY A 147 15.64 -25.66 -2.19
N THR A 148 15.71 -26.12 -0.94
CA THR A 148 16.77 -27.05 -0.46
C THR A 148 16.84 -28.39 -1.21
N GLY A 149 15.81 -28.76 -1.98
CA GLY A 149 15.78 -29.96 -2.82
C GLY A 149 15.94 -29.70 -4.33
N VAL A 150 16.18 -28.46 -4.76
CA VAL A 150 16.29 -28.08 -6.17
C VAL A 150 17.75 -27.71 -6.46
N ALA A 151 18.43 -28.56 -7.22
CA ALA A 151 19.80 -28.34 -7.65
C ALA A 151 19.86 -27.55 -8.97
N GLY A 152 20.79 -26.59 -9.07
CA GLY A 152 21.17 -25.96 -10.34
C GLY A 152 20.25 -24.87 -10.88
N SER A 153 19.28 -24.37 -10.11
CA SER A 153 18.51 -23.19 -10.52
C SER A 153 19.42 -21.96 -10.58
N ASN A 154 19.26 -21.16 -11.63
CA ASN A 154 19.88 -19.84 -11.77
C ASN A 154 18.79 -18.77 -11.91
N ALA A 155 17.67 -18.99 -11.21
CA ALA A 155 16.50 -18.14 -11.23
C ALA A 155 16.88 -16.70 -10.94
N ARG A 156 16.42 -15.81 -11.81
CA ARG A 156 16.62 -14.37 -11.74
C ARG A 156 15.31 -13.67 -12.05
N GLU A 157 15.05 -12.61 -11.31
CA GLU A 157 13.84 -11.80 -11.46
C GLU A 157 14.23 -10.33 -11.54
N ILE A 158 13.66 -9.64 -12.54
CA ILE A 158 13.73 -8.19 -12.67
C ILE A 158 12.33 -7.64 -12.39
N ASP A 159 12.20 -6.89 -11.31
CA ASP A 159 10.98 -6.21 -10.91
C ASP A 159 11.09 -4.71 -11.17
N GLN A 160 10.16 -4.17 -11.92
CA GLN A 160 10.05 -2.72 -12.11
C GLN A 160 8.67 -2.26 -11.70
N SER A 161 8.61 -1.20 -10.92
CA SER A 161 7.35 -0.63 -10.48
C SER A 161 7.35 0.88 -10.65
N ARG A 162 6.26 1.40 -11.22
CA ARG A 162 6.06 2.82 -11.47
C ARG A 162 4.71 3.21 -10.93
N ARG A 163 4.69 4.13 -9.97
CA ARG A 163 3.47 4.63 -9.35
C ARG A 163 3.42 6.14 -9.47
N LEU A 164 2.44 6.66 -10.20
CA LEU A 164 2.22 8.08 -10.41
C LEU A 164 0.88 8.45 -9.81
N VAL A 165 0.84 9.48 -8.98
CA VAL A 165 -0.38 9.93 -8.30
C VAL A 165 -0.51 11.44 -8.43
N LEU A 166 -1.67 11.90 -8.87
CA LEU A 166 -2.08 13.29 -8.82
C LEU A 166 -3.31 13.40 -7.91
N GLY A 167 -3.29 14.37 -7.01
CA GLY A 167 -4.37 14.60 -6.06
C GLY A 167 -4.73 16.07 -5.97
N TYR A 168 -6.00 16.34 -5.70
CA TYR A 168 -6.51 17.64 -5.33
C TYR A 168 -7.34 17.50 -4.06
N ARG A 169 -7.06 18.35 -3.07
CA ARG A 169 -7.83 18.47 -1.84
C ARG A 169 -8.29 19.90 -1.68
N ARG A 170 -9.54 20.09 -1.25
CA ARG A 170 -10.06 21.42 -0.94
C ARG A 170 -10.92 21.42 0.31
N ALA A 171 -10.59 22.24 1.29
CA ALA A 171 -11.46 22.51 2.43
C ALA A 171 -12.65 23.37 2.00
N THR A 172 -13.82 23.09 2.56
CA THR A 172 -15.05 23.85 2.32
C THR A 172 -15.31 24.83 3.46
N GLN A 173 -16.07 25.88 3.20
CA GLN A 173 -16.39 26.90 4.22
C GLN A 173 -17.22 26.36 5.39
N ARG A 174 -17.95 25.24 5.20
CA ARG A 174 -18.79 24.62 6.22
C ARG A 174 -18.09 23.50 7.00
N GLY A 175 -16.75 23.45 6.99
CA GLY A 175 -15.96 22.45 7.72
C GLY A 175 -15.88 21.06 7.05
N GLY A 176 -16.42 20.91 5.84
CA GLY A 176 -16.22 19.72 5.02
C GLY A 176 -14.98 19.78 4.12
N GLN A 177 -14.73 18.74 3.34
CA GLN A 177 -13.58 18.62 2.46
C GLN A 177 -13.93 17.84 1.18
N TRP A 178 -13.40 18.28 0.05
CA TRP A 178 -13.35 17.51 -1.20
C TRP A 178 -11.97 16.92 -1.41
N GLN A 179 -11.91 15.71 -1.94
CA GLN A 179 -10.68 15.06 -2.36
C GLN A 179 -10.89 14.30 -3.67
N VAL A 180 -10.04 14.56 -4.65
CA VAL A 180 -10.01 13.83 -5.92
C VAL A 180 -8.59 13.33 -6.13
N ARG A 181 -8.43 12.09 -6.58
CA ARG A 181 -7.14 11.50 -6.90
C ARG A 181 -7.23 10.73 -8.21
N GLY A 182 -6.22 10.87 -9.04
CA GLY A 182 -5.93 10.00 -10.16
C GLY A 182 -4.60 9.31 -9.93
N ALA A 183 -4.52 8.03 -10.26
CA ALA A 183 -3.31 7.26 -10.13
C ALA A 183 -3.09 6.36 -11.36
N TRP A 184 -1.82 6.16 -11.71
CA TRP A 184 -1.39 5.22 -12.72
C TRP A 184 -0.26 4.36 -12.16
N PHE A 185 -0.42 3.05 -12.26
CA PHE A 185 0.53 2.06 -11.79
C PHE A 185 0.95 1.17 -12.96
N GLU A 186 2.23 0.87 -13.05
CA GLU A 186 2.78 -0.16 -13.93
C GLU A 186 3.73 -1.04 -13.14
N ASP A 187 3.47 -2.34 -13.16
CA ASP A 187 4.33 -3.36 -12.57
C ASP A 187 4.79 -4.30 -13.69
N ILE A 188 6.11 -4.49 -13.79
CA ILE A 188 6.76 -5.39 -14.73
C ILE A 188 7.55 -6.40 -13.92
N ILE A 189 7.35 -7.67 -14.21
CA ILE A 189 8.10 -8.78 -13.61
C ILE A 189 8.62 -9.61 -14.78
N ASN A 190 9.93 -9.73 -14.89
CA ASN A 190 10.58 -10.60 -15.86
C ASN A 190 11.36 -11.66 -15.10
N TYR A 191 10.83 -12.87 -15.10
CA TYR A 191 11.45 -14.03 -14.48
C TYR A 191 12.17 -14.86 -15.53
N SER A 192 13.34 -15.40 -15.18
CA SER A 192 14.05 -16.40 -15.99
C SER A 192 14.73 -17.44 -15.12
N ASP A 193 14.66 -18.71 -15.50
CA ASP A 193 15.42 -19.80 -14.89
C ASP A 193 15.77 -20.85 -15.95
N GLN A 194 17.05 -21.17 -16.10
CA GLN A 194 17.57 -22.15 -17.05
C GLN A 194 17.05 -21.99 -18.50
N GLY A 195 16.81 -20.75 -18.93
CA GLY A 195 16.30 -20.42 -20.27
C GLY A 195 14.77 -20.42 -20.41
N ALA A 196 14.03 -20.91 -19.41
CA ALA A 196 12.60 -20.66 -19.32
C ALA A 196 12.36 -19.23 -18.83
N THR A 197 11.39 -18.54 -19.43
CA THR A 197 11.02 -17.16 -19.08
C THR A 197 9.55 -17.06 -18.72
N SER A 198 9.22 -16.17 -17.79
CA SER A 198 7.85 -15.79 -17.47
C SER A 198 7.78 -14.29 -17.28
N ASN A 199 7.23 -13.59 -18.27
CA ASN A 199 7.11 -12.14 -18.26
C ASN A 199 5.68 -11.71 -17.94
N SER A 200 5.58 -10.62 -17.20
CA SER A 200 4.32 -10.01 -16.80
C SER A 200 4.45 -8.50 -16.85
N ARG A 201 3.47 -7.85 -17.47
CA ARG A 201 3.26 -6.40 -17.39
C ARG A 201 1.81 -6.13 -17.04
N VAL A 202 1.59 -5.43 -15.93
CA VAL A 202 0.26 -5.03 -15.47
C VAL A 202 0.23 -3.51 -15.35
N ARG A 203 -0.79 -2.90 -15.95
CA ARG A 203 -1.10 -1.48 -15.84
C ARG A 203 -2.42 -1.31 -15.13
N THR A 204 -2.45 -0.40 -14.16
CA THR A 204 -3.67 -0.04 -13.45
C THR A 204 -3.84 1.47 -13.50
N THR A 205 -4.99 1.92 -13.97
CA THR A 205 -5.39 3.33 -13.85
C THR A 205 -6.53 3.42 -12.84
N GLN A 206 -6.43 4.32 -11.88
CA GLN A 206 -7.42 4.48 -10.82
C GLN A 206 -7.83 5.95 -10.70
N ALA A 207 -9.12 6.16 -10.47
CA ALA A 207 -9.67 7.45 -10.11
C ALA A 207 -10.50 7.30 -8.84
N GLN A 208 -10.36 8.27 -7.93
CA GLN A 208 -11.09 8.31 -6.67
C GLN A 208 -11.61 9.74 -6.45
N ALA A 209 -12.87 9.85 -6.07
CA ALA A 209 -13.48 11.11 -5.66
C ALA A 209 -14.19 10.91 -4.33
N GLU A 210 -13.97 11.83 -3.39
CA GLU A 210 -14.53 11.76 -2.06
C GLU A 210 -14.99 13.14 -1.57
N HIS A 211 -16.04 13.11 -0.78
CA HIS A 211 -16.56 14.27 -0.08
C HIS A 211 -16.81 13.94 1.38
N THR A 212 -16.21 14.70 2.28
CA THR A 212 -16.54 14.66 3.71
C THR A 212 -17.36 15.89 4.06
N ALA A 213 -18.61 15.71 4.43
CA ALA A 213 -19.49 16.74 4.95
C ALA A 213 -19.50 16.72 6.49
N ALA A 214 -19.35 17.88 7.11
CA ALA A 214 -19.63 18.05 8.54
C ALA A 214 -21.14 18.16 8.75
N LEU A 215 -21.72 17.27 9.55
CA LEU A 215 -23.14 17.24 9.89
C LEU A 215 -23.30 17.78 11.32
N GLY A 216 -23.35 19.11 11.43
CA GLY A 216 -23.30 19.79 12.72
C GLY A 216 -21.94 19.63 13.42
N ARG A 217 -21.94 19.65 14.76
CA ARG A 217 -20.70 19.59 15.56
C ARG A 217 -20.28 18.17 15.97
N ARG A 218 -21.15 17.18 15.77
CA ARG A 218 -21.01 15.82 16.32
C ARG A 218 -21.01 14.73 15.26
N ALA A 219 -21.34 15.02 14.01
CA ALA A 219 -21.37 14.02 12.96
C ALA A 219 -20.55 14.45 11.75
N SER A 220 -20.04 13.48 11.00
CA SER A 220 -19.50 13.67 9.66
C SER A 220 -19.91 12.52 8.76
N LEU A 221 -20.20 12.85 7.50
CA LEU A 221 -20.55 11.89 6.46
C LEU A 221 -19.50 11.98 5.36
N ARG A 222 -18.81 10.88 5.08
CA ARG A 222 -17.90 10.74 3.95
C ARG A 222 -18.54 9.88 2.89
N LEU A 223 -18.67 10.43 1.69
CA LEU A 223 -19.11 9.73 0.49
C LEU A 223 -17.91 9.56 -0.45
N GLY A 224 -17.81 8.43 -1.13
CA GLY A 224 -16.74 8.21 -2.07
C GLY A 224 -17.11 7.32 -3.24
N LEU A 225 -16.47 7.59 -4.36
CA LEU A 225 -16.53 6.83 -5.59
C LEU A 225 -15.11 6.44 -6.00
N GLU A 226 -14.98 5.24 -6.55
CA GLU A 226 -13.73 4.68 -7.02
C GLU A 226 -13.97 3.98 -8.36
N ALA A 227 -13.06 4.19 -9.31
CA ALA A 227 -13.02 3.48 -10.57
C ALA A 227 -11.60 3.00 -10.86
N GLN A 228 -11.46 1.78 -11.35
CA GLN A 228 -10.19 1.16 -11.70
C GLN A 228 -10.28 0.49 -13.07
N HIS A 229 -9.24 0.66 -13.88
CA HIS A 229 -9.04 -0.04 -15.13
C HIS A 229 -7.72 -0.80 -15.08
N PHE A 230 -7.78 -2.11 -15.29
CA PHE A 230 -6.64 -3.01 -15.37
C PHE A 230 -6.39 -3.40 -16.82
N ALA A 231 -5.13 -3.43 -17.22
CA ALA A 231 -4.67 -4.00 -18.48
C ALA A 231 -3.41 -4.84 -18.21
N ALA A 232 -3.48 -6.13 -18.48
CA ALA A 232 -2.42 -7.08 -18.17
C ALA A 232 -2.02 -7.89 -19.41
N VAL A 233 -0.71 -7.98 -19.64
CA VAL A 233 -0.09 -8.88 -20.60
C VAL A 233 0.86 -9.78 -19.80
N VAL A 234 0.50 -11.05 -19.69
CA VAL A 234 1.19 -12.02 -18.85
C VAL A 234 1.29 -13.31 -19.63
N ASP A 235 2.49 -13.86 -19.77
CA ASP A 235 2.70 -15.09 -20.54
C ASP A 235 1.79 -16.24 -20.06
N GLY A 236 1.58 -16.32 -18.73
CA GLY A 236 0.68 -17.27 -18.08
C GLY A 236 -0.81 -17.10 -18.36
N TYR A 237 -1.26 -16.00 -18.99
CA TYR A 237 -2.66 -15.79 -19.39
C TYR A 237 -2.94 -16.17 -20.86
N GLY A 238 -1.89 -16.40 -21.65
CA GLY A 238 -1.95 -16.57 -23.10
C GLY A 238 -1.52 -15.32 -23.87
N THR A 239 -1.74 -15.33 -25.19
CA THR A 239 -1.22 -14.29 -26.10
C THR A 239 -2.03 -12.98 -26.13
N ALA A 240 -3.26 -13.00 -25.60
CA ALA A 240 -4.15 -11.84 -25.62
C ALA A 240 -4.02 -11.01 -24.33
N ALA A 241 -4.07 -9.68 -24.46
CA ALA A 241 -4.14 -8.79 -23.32
C ALA A 241 -5.50 -8.95 -22.60
N ILE A 242 -5.46 -9.00 -21.26
CA ILE A 242 -6.64 -9.03 -20.41
C ILE A 242 -6.92 -7.64 -19.89
N THR A 243 -8.16 -7.16 -20.05
CA THR A 243 -8.60 -5.89 -19.50
C THR A 243 -9.80 -6.04 -18.59
N GLU A 244 -9.85 -5.29 -17.50
CA GLU A 244 -10.93 -5.36 -16.52
C GLU A 244 -11.23 -3.98 -15.94
N ASN A 245 -12.52 -3.66 -15.78
CA ASN A 245 -12.98 -2.47 -15.09
C ASN A 245 -13.61 -2.85 -13.75
N ARG A 246 -13.34 -2.07 -12.72
CA ARG A 246 -13.99 -2.15 -11.41
C ARG A 246 -14.48 -0.78 -11.00
N ALA A 247 -15.59 -0.73 -10.31
CA ALA A 247 -16.07 0.49 -9.69
C ALA A 247 -16.60 0.20 -8.30
N ALA A 248 -16.53 1.18 -7.40
CA ALA A 248 -17.11 1.08 -6.07
C ALA A 248 -17.65 2.42 -5.60
N ALA A 249 -18.70 2.36 -4.79
CA ALA A 249 -19.22 3.48 -4.04
C ALA A 249 -19.24 3.13 -2.56
N PHE A 250 -18.98 4.11 -1.69
CA PHE A 250 -19.05 3.92 -0.26
C PHE A 250 -19.59 5.16 0.46
N ALA A 251 -20.15 4.92 1.65
CA ALA A 251 -20.59 5.96 2.57
C ALA A 251 -20.16 5.57 3.99
N LEU A 252 -19.52 6.51 4.70
CA LEU A 252 -19.08 6.37 6.08
C LEU A 252 -19.68 7.51 6.91
N LEU A 253 -20.53 7.16 7.85
CA LEU A 253 -21.03 8.05 8.89
C LEU A 253 -20.19 7.86 10.15
N ARG A 254 -19.68 8.96 10.71
CA ARG A 254 -19.13 9.03 12.06
C ARG A 254 -20.04 9.90 12.91
N TYR A 255 -20.34 9.46 14.13
CA TYR A 255 -21.13 10.20 15.09
C TYR A 255 -20.51 10.13 16.49
N ASP A 256 -20.12 11.29 17.00
CA ASP A 256 -19.57 11.48 18.33
C ASP A 256 -20.74 11.82 19.29
N VAL A 257 -21.33 10.79 19.91
CA VAL A 257 -22.48 10.93 20.84
C VAL A 257 -22.11 11.88 21.99
N ARG A 258 -20.91 11.68 22.52
CA ARG A 258 -20.18 12.51 23.49
C ARG A 258 -18.68 12.37 23.21
N PRO A 259 -17.80 13.23 23.74
CA PRO A 259 -16.36 13.17 23.47
C PRO A 259 -15.72 11.80 23.71
N THR A 260 -16.27 11.02 24.65
CA THR A 260 -15.79 9.68 25.01
C THR A 260 -16.46 8.52 24.28
N LEU A 261 -17.54 8.74 23.52
CA LEU A 261 -18.28 7.65 22.84
C LEU A 261 -18.51 8.01 21.38
N ARG A 262 -17.88 7.24 20.51
CA ARG A 262 -17.82 7.45 19.06
C ARG A 262 -18.43 6.24 18.35
N LEU A 263 -19.38 6.50 17.47
CA LEU A 263 -20.04 5.50 16.64
C LEU A 263 -19.64 5.70 15.19
N SER A 264 -19.55 4.60 14.45
CA SER A 264 -19.28 4.60 13.03
C SER A 264 -20.16 3.59 12.31
N ALA A 265 -20.64 3.96 11.13
CA ALA A 265 -21.37 3.10 10.23
C ALA A 265 -20.83 3.31 8.82
N ASN A 266 -20.44 2.23 8.15
CA ASN A 266 -19.94 2.25 6.78
C ASN A 266 -20.73 1.27 5.92
N VAL A 267 -20.93 1.62 4.66
CA VAL A 267 -21.44 0.73 3.64
C VAL A 267 -20.66 0.93 2.35
N ARG A 268 -20.32 -0.17 1.67
CA ARG A 268 -19.65 -0.15 0.38
C ARG A 268 -20.27 -1.18 -0.56
N GLN A 269 -20.41 -0.80 -1.81
CA GLN A 269 -20.90 -1.62 -2.91
C GLN A 269 -19.90 -1.53 -4.06
N ALA A 270 -19.51 -2.66 -4.62
CA ALA A 270 -18.65 -2.69 -5.79
C ALA A 270 -19.31 -3.40 -6.97
N ALA A 271 -18.98 -2.92 -8.16
CA ALA A 271 -19.26 -3.55 -9.43
C ALA A 271 -17.95 -4.14 -9.97
N LEU A 272 -17.95 -5.46 -10.17
CA LEU A 272 -16.87 -6.26 -10.72
C LEU A 272 -17.33 -6.82 -12.08
N PRO A 273 -16.44 -7.35 -12.92
CA PRO A 273 -16.84 -7.93 -14.21
C PRO A 273 -17.85 -9.07 -14.09
N ALA A 274 -17.78 -9.86 -13.02
CA ALA A 274 -18.73 -10.95 -12.75
C ALA A 274 -20.06 -10.47 -12.14
N GLY A 275 -20.24 -9.15 -11.93
CA GLY A 275 -21.44 -8.56 -11.35
C GLY A 275 -21.16 -7.76 -10.07
N LEU A 276 -22.22 -7.48 -9.32
CA LEU A 276 -22.13 -6.76 -8.06
C LEU A 276 -21.52 -7.64 -6.97
N ALA A 277 -20.49 -7.15 -6.28
CA ALA A 277 -19.96 -7.78 -5.09
C ALA A 277 -21.01 -7.77 -3.96
N PRO A 278 -20.91 -8.66 -2.96
CA PRO A 278 -21.75 -8.56 -1.76
C PRO A 278 -21.61 -7.19 -1.08
N LEU A 279 -22.74 -6.63 -0.65
CA LEU A 279 -22.76 -5.38 0.12
C LEU A 279 -21.96 -5.54 1.42
N THR A 280 -21.12 -4.56 1.76
CA THR A 280 -20.26 -4.60 2.96
C THR A 280 -20.65 -3.54 3.98
N PRO A 281 -21.68 -3.79 4.80
CA PRO A 281 -21.95 -2.97 5.98
C PRO A 281 -20.88 -3.20 7.06
N THR A 282 -20.56 -2.14 7.80
CA THR A 282 -19.70 -2.18 8.97
C THR A 282 -20.25 -1.23 10.03
N LEU A 283 -20.35 -1.69 11.27
CA LEU A 283 -20.69 -0.89 12.44
C LEU A 283 -19.52 -0.93 13.41
N GLY A 284 -19.19 0.19 14.02
CA GLY A 284 -18.10 0.29 15.00
C GLY A 284 -18.45 1.22 16.16
N VAL A 285 -17.99 0.86 17.34
CA VAL A 285 -18.06 1.67 18.56
C VAL A 285 -16.67 1.80 19.17
N GLU A 286 -16.32 3.02 19.57
CA GLU A 286 -15.15 3.33 20.35
C GLU A 286 -15.58 4.12 21.59
N TRP A 287 -15.28 3.58 22.77
CA TRP A 287 -15.64 4.18 24.05
C TRP A 287 -14.41 4.33 24.94
N ASP A 288 -14.01 5.57 25.17
CA ASP A 288 -13.04 5.97 26.18
C ASP A 288 -13.70 5.85 27.57
N LEU A 289 -13.49 4.73 28.24
CA LEU A 289 -14.01 4.45 29.58
C LEU A 289 -13.33 5.33 30.63
N TYR A 290 -12.03 5.57 30.44
CA TYR A 290 -11.22 6.43 31.29
C TYR A 290 -10.08 7.05 30.48
N GLN A 291 -10.00 8.38 30.47
CA GLN A 291 -8.81 9.11 30.04
C GLN A 291 -8.50 10.19 31.09
N PRO A 292 -7.28 10.23 31.64
CA PRO A 292 -6.90 11.31 32.55
C PRO A 292 -6.92 12.65 31.82
N PHE A 293 -7.47 13.67 32.47
CA PHE A 293 -7.52 15.03 31.94
C PHE A 293 -6.15 15.71 32.11
N GLY A 294 -5.61 16.26 31.03
CA GLY A 294 -4.41 17.11 31.03
C GLY A 294 -3.13 16.35 30.72
N ALA A 295 -2.70 16.40 29.46
CA ALA A 295 -1.33 16.09 29.09
C ALA A 295 -0.82 17.26 28.24
N ASP A 296 -0.13 18.19 28.90
CA ASP A 296 0.76 19.10 28.21
C ASP A 296 1.89 18.24 27.61
N SER A 297 2.26 18.47 26.36
CA SER A 297 3.11 17.58 25.54
C SER A 297 4.58 17.45 26.02
N LEU A 298 4.88 17.91 27.23
CA LEU A 298 6.21 17.98 27.84
C LEU A 298 6.36 17.06 29.06
N THR A 299 5.28 16.46 29.56
CA THR A 299 5.32 15.47 30.64
C THR A 299 4.73 14.16 30.15
N GLN A 300 5.57 13.13 30.07
CA GLN A 300 5.14 11.76 29.87
C GLN A 300 4.38 11.31 31.13
N ASP A 301 3.09 11.66 31.21
CA ASP A 301 2.21 11.23 32.30
C ASP A 301 1.76 9.79 31.98
N ASP A 302 2.41 8.80 32.59
CA ASP A 302 2.17 7.35 32.46
C ASP A 302 0.83 6.90 33.09
N ARG A 303 -0.21 7.73 33.06
CA ARG A 303 -1.53 7.35 33.59
C ARG A 303 -2.29 6.52 32.58
N ALA A 304 -2.64 5.30 32.98
CA ALA A 304 -3.34 4.34 32.15
C ALA A 304 -4.73 4.85 31.74
N GLY A 305 -4.95 5.07 30.43
CA GLY A 305 -6.27 5.22 29.84
C GLY A 305 -6.85 3.86 29.45
N LEU A 306 -8.18 3.76 29.39
CA LEU A 306 -8.89 2.58 28.91
C LEU A 306 -9.89 2.96 27.81
N THR A 307 -9.68 2.42 26.61
CA THR A 307 -10.59 2.58 25.47
C THR A 307 -11.07 1.21 25.01
N LEU A 308 -12.39 1.00 25.00
CA LEU A 308 -13.04 -0.18 24.44
C LEU A 308 -13.37 0.07 22.97
N LYS A 309 -13.01 -0.89 22.11
CA LYS A 309 -13.31 -0.87 20.67
C LYS A 309 -14.02 -2.16 20.28
N ALA A 310 -15.15 -2.05 19.59
CA ALA A 310 -15.85 -3.19 19.03
C ALA A 310 -16.37 -2.85 17.63
N SER A 311 -16.41 -3.83 16.74
CA SER A 311 -16.93 -3.67 15.39
C SER A 311 -17.59 -4.96 14.90
N ALA A 312 -18.60 -4.83 14.04
CA ALA A 312 -19.18 -5.93 13.28
C ALA A 312 -19.22 -5.51 11.80
N ALA A 313 -18.69 -6.35 10.92
CA ALA A 313 -18.46 -6.04 9.52
C ALA A 313 -18.72 -7.26 8.62
N ARG A 314 -19.23 -6.99 7.41
CA ARG A 314 -19.17 -7.93 6.28
C ARG A 314 -18.14 -7.43 5.27
N THR A 315 -17.37 -8.32 4.69
CA THR A 315 -16.31 -8.01 3.72
C THR A 315 -16.42 -8.90 2.49
N TYR A 316 -15.73 -8.49 1.42
CA TYR A 316 -15.50 -9.35 0.25
C TYR A 316 -14.05 -9.23 -0.21
N ARG A 317 -13.58 -10.24 -0.95
CA ARG A 317 -12.35 -10.19 -1.74
C ARG A 317 -12.69 -10.37 -3.21
N ALA A 318 -12.39 -9.35 -4.03
CA ALA A 318 -12.50 -9.49 -5.48
C ALA A 318 -11.39 -10.44 -5.98
N PRO A 319 -11.69 -11.40 -6.87
CA PRO A 319 -10.67 -12.30 -7.40
C PRO A 319 -9.58 -11.52 -8.13
N THR A 320 -8.37 -12.01 -8.02
CA THR A 320 -7.19 -11.48 -8.69
C THR A 320 -7.18 -11.93 -10.15
N LEU A 321 -6.41 -11.22 -10.99
CA LEU A 321 -6.24 -11.63 -12.39
C LEU A 321 -5.62 -13.03 -12.51
N ASN A 322 -4.75 -13.43 -11.58
CA ASN A 322 -4.16 -14.78 -11.57
C ASN A 322 -5.20 -15.87 -11.32
N GLU A 323 -6.05 -15.68 -10.30
CA GLU A 323 -7.10 -16.66 -9.99
C GLU A 323 -8.12 -16.83 -11.13
N ARG A 324 -8.29 -15.78 -11.95
CA ARG A 324 -9.23 -15.80 -13.08
C ARG A 324 -8.62 -16.30 -14.39
N TYR A 325 -7.37 -15.97 -14.68
CA TYR A 325 -6.83 -16.13 -16.04
C TYR A 325 -5.55 -16.95 -16.15
N TRP A 326 -4.93 -17.38 -15.04
CA TRP A 326 -3.72 -18.21 -15.09
C TRP A 326 -3.97 -19.56 -15.78
N ARG A 327 -3.02 -20.04 -16.57
CA ARG A 327 -3.14 -21.30 -17.31
C ARG A 327 -2.03 -22.30 -16.94
N PRO A 328 -2.39 -23.56 -16.66
CA PRO A 328 -3.74 -24.06 -16.38
C PRO A 328 -4.26 -23.60 -15.00
N GLY A 329 -5.59 -23.60 -14.80
CA GLY A 329 -6.21 -23.55 -13.46
C GLY A 329 -7.08 -22.33 -13.12
N GLY A 330 -6.92 -21.21 -13.82
CA GLY A 330 -7.73 -20.00 -13.60
C GLY A 330 -9.20 -20.18 -14.01
N ASN A 331 -10.11 -19.49 -13.32
CA ASN A 331 -11.55 -19.48 -13.62
C ASN A 331 -12.06 -18.04 -13.89
N PRO A 332 -12.35 -17.67 -15.15
CA PRO A 332 -12.84 -16.33 -15.49
C PRO A 332 -14.15 -15.94 -14.79
N ASP A 333 -14.99 -16.91 -14.44
CA ASP A 333 -16.30 -16.74 -13.81
C ASP A 333 -16.24 -16.80 -12.28
N LEU A 334 -15.02 -16.78 -11.71
CA LEU A 334 -14.84 -16.82 -10.27
C LEU A 334 -15.53 -15.63 -9.59
N LEU A 335 -16.38 -15.93 -8.62
CA LEU A 335 -17.11 -14.94 -7.83
C LEU A 335 -16.22 -14.38 -6.71
N ALA A 336 -16.60 -13.21 -6.18
CA ALA A 336 -15.94 -12.64 -5.01
C ALA A 336 -16.16 -13.51 -3.78
N GLU A 337 -15.10 -13.72 -3.00
CA GLU A 337 -15.19 -14.33 -1.67
C GLU A 337 -15.91 -13.37 -0.72
N ALA A 338 -16.68 -13.88 0.23
CA ALA A 338 -17.38 -13.09 1.23
C ALA A 338 -17.06 -13.59 2.64
N GLY A 339 -16.90 -12.65 3.58
CA GLY A 339 -16.63 -12.96 4.99
C GLY A 339 -17.38 -12.02 5.92
N GLY A 340 -17.42 -12.36 7.20
CA GLY A 340 -17.98 -11.52 8.25
C GLY A 340 -17.24 -11.73 9.57
N GLY A 341 -17.25 -10.71 10.43
CA GLY A 341 -16.61 -10.72 11.75
C GLY A 341 -16.99 -9.51 12.58
#